data_AF-A0A836WNG6-F1
#
_entry.id   AF-A0A836WNG6-F1
#
_cell.length_a   1.000
_cell.length_b   1.000
_cell.length_c   1.000
_cell.angle_alpha   90.00
_cell.angle_beta   90.00
_cell.angle_gamma   90.00
#
_symmetry.space_group_name_H-M   'P 1'
#
loop_
_entity.id
_entity.type
_entity.pdbx_description
1 polymer ?
#
loop_
_entity_poly.entity_id
_entity_poly.type
_entity_poly.pdbx_seq_one_letter_code
_entity_poly.pdbx_strand_id
1 'polypeptide(L)'
;MSENNIQEQINDLNRKMDMILEEMFAQRNSRIEKEDLIKDISLVGKDMFAHSVTVLDHAGVELDGEALSALLIKLIRNIGTFNQMMDTLESVTDFMKDASPIINQVGLDTIAKLSEFEEKGYLDFFKELISISDNIVTHFSPKDVRDLADNIVSILETVKNLTQPDMMGAINNALTVFKSMDTENIPEYSMWKAFRTMQTPEMKKSIGFMITFLKNLTI
;
A
#
# COMPACT_ATOMS: atom_id res chain seq x y z
N MET A 1 -9.95 -24.39 59.78
CA MET A 1 -9.27 -23.61 58.71
C MET A 1 -10.15 -23.47 57.45
N SER A 2 -10.98 -24.47 57.10
CA SER A 2 -11.87 -24.43 55.94
C SER A 2 -13.16 -23.61 56.10
N GLU A 3 -13.79 -23.62 57.28
CA GLU A 3 -15.04 -22.86 57.52
C GLU A 3 -14.87 -21.34 57.45
N ASN A 4 -13.76 -20.79 57.97
CA ASN A 4 -13.51 -19.33 57.91
C ASN A 4 -13.35 -18.82 56.47
N ASN A 5 -12.75 -19.61 55.58
CA ASN A 5 -12.56 -19.22 54.18
C ASN A 5 -13.89 -19.21 53.41
N ILE A 6 -14.79 -20.16 53.71
CA ILE A 6 -16.14 -20.18 53.14
C ILE A 6 -16.95 -18.98 53.63
N GLN A 7 -16.83 -18.62 54.92
CA GLN A 7 -17.54 -17.46 55.48
C GLN A 7 -17.04 -16.13 54.89
N GLU A 8 -15.73 -16.00 54.65
CA GLU A 8 -15.15 -14.83 53.97
C GLU A 8 -15.63 -14.72 52.51
N GLN A 9 -15.69 -15.83 51.78
CA GLN A 9 -16.21 -15.84 50.41
C GLN A 9 -17.70 -15.47 50.36
N ILE A 10 -18.52 -15.95 51.31
CA ILE A 10 -19.94 -15.58 51.41
C ILE A 10 -20.08 -14.09 51.70
N ASN A 11 -19.24 -13.52 52.56
CA ASN A 11 -19.28 -12.09 52.87
C ASN A 11 -18.86 -11.23 51.68
N ASP A 12 -17.85 -11.65 50.90
CA ASP A 12 -17.45 -10.96 49.66
C ASP A 12 -18.55 -11.04 48.59
N LEU A 13 -19.22 -12.19 48.48
CA LEU A 13 -20.32 -12.41 47.55
C LEU A 13 -21.55 -11.56 47.93
N ASN A 14 -21.85 -11.42 49.22
CA ASN A 14 -22.89 -10.52 49.70
C ASN A 14 -22.59 -9.05 49.36
N ARG A 15 -21.34 -8.58 49.54
CA ARG A 15 -20.96 -7.21 49.14
C ARG A 15 -21.08 -6.99 47.63
N LYS A 16 -20.70 -7.98 46.83
CA LYS A 16 -20.86 -7.93 45.37
C LYS A 16 -22.33 -7.91 44.96
N MET A 17 -23.16 -8.72 45.62
CA MET A 17 -24.61 -8.71 45.43
C MET A 17 -25.22 -7.36 45.81
N ASP A 18 -24.80 -6.76 46.93
CA ASP A 18 -25.29 -5.44 47.34
C ASP A 18 -24.92 -4.36 46.32
N MET A 19 -23.69 -4.35 45.80
CA MET A 19 -23.28 -3.43 44.73
C MET A 19 -24.08 -3.64 43.42
N ILE A 20 -24.31 -4.89 43.02
CA ILE A 20 -25.11 -5.19 41.83
C ILE A 20 -26.57 -4.78 42.04
N LEU A 21 -27.12 -5.02 43.24
CA LEU A 21 -28.48 -4.62 43.58
C LEU A 21 -28.62 -3.09 43.53
N GLU A 22 -27.66 -2.35 44.08
CA GLU A 22 -27.65 -0.88 44.04
C GLU A 22 -27.60 -0.34 42.60
N GLU A 23 -26.70 -0.86 41.76
CA GLU A 23 -26.64 -0.57 40.31
C GLU A 23 -27.96 -0.91 39.60
N MET A 24 -28.55 -2.08 39.89
CA MET A 24 -29.84 -2.50 39.33
C MET A 24 -30.98 -1.57 39.73
N PHE A 25 -31.00 -1.08 40.97
CA PHE A 25 -31.99 -0.10 41.42
C PHE A 25 -31.80 1.26 40.74
N ALA A 26 -30.56 1.75 40.62
CA ALA A 26 -30.26 2.98 39.90
C ALA A 26 -30.66 2.88 38.41
N GLN A 27 -30.36 1.75 37.77
CA GLN A 27 -30.71 1.49 36.38
C GLN A 27 -32.23 1.37 36.17
N ARG A 28 -32.95 0.76 37.12
CA ARG A 28 -34.42 0.65 37.08
C ARG A 28 -35.09 2.00 37.21
N ASN A 29 -34.63 2.86 38.12
CA ASN A 29 -35.19 4.20 38.29
C ASN A 29 -35.02 5.05 37.02
N SER A 30 -33.84 5.00 36.38
CA SER A 30 -33.61 5.69 35.11
C SER A 30 -34.49 5.18 33.96
N ARG A 31 -34.89 3.90 33.98
CA ARG A 31 -35.86 3.36 32.99
C ARG A 31 -37.28 3.87 33.24
N ILE A 32 -37.71 3.93 34.51
CA ILE A 32 -39.03 4.43 34.90
C ILE A 32 -39.16 5.92 34.57
N GLU A 33 -38.15 6.72 34.88
CA GLU A 33 -38.12 8.15 34.54
C GLU A 33 -38.20 8.39 33.03
N LYS A 34 -37.56 7.54 32.22
CA LYS A 34 -37.66 7.59 30.75
C LYS A 34 -39.05 7.20 30.26
N GLU A 35 -39.68 6.20 30.85
CA GLU A 35 -41.05 5.78 30.49
C GLU A 35 -42.08 6.86 30.83
N ASP A 36 -41.96 7.51 32.00
CA ASP A 36 -42.84 8.61 32.39
C ASP A 36 -42.62 9.83 31.48
N LEU A 37 -41.38 10.19 31.15
CA LEU A 37 -41.09 11.27 30.20
C LEU A 37 -41.66 11.00 28.81
N ILE A 38 -41.58 9.75 28.31
CA ILE A 38 -42.20 9.35 27.04
C ILE A 38 -43.72 9.55 27.09
N LYS A 39 -44.34 9.19 28.21
CA LYS A 39 -45.78 9.28 28.40
C LYS A 39 -46.24 10.74 28.48
N ASP A 40 -45.53 11.57 29.23
CA ASP A 40 -45.83 13.00 29.39
C ASP A 40 -45.62 13.78 28.09
N ILE A 41 -44.57 13.48 27.33
CA ILE A 41 -44.36 14.08 26.01
C ILE A 41 -45.40 13.59 25.01
N SER A 42 -45.90 12.35 25.09
CA SER A 42 -46.98 11.90 24.21
C SER A 42 -48.28 12.70 24.42
N LEU A 43 -48.52 13.14 25.66
CA LEU A 43 -49.69 13.92 26.05
C LEU A 43 -49.60 15.36 25.53
N VAL A 44 -48.47 16.03 25.76
CA VAL A 44 -48.25 17.44 25.37
C VAL A 44 -47.87 17.59 23.89
N GLY A 45 -47.18 16.59 23.35
CA GLY A 45 -46.70 16.59 21.97
C GLY A 45 -47.83 16.65 20.95
N LYS A 46 -48.97 16.05 21.23
CA LYS A 46 -50.15 16.07 20.35
C LYS A 46 -50.61 17.50 20.01
N ASP A 47 -50.57 18.40 20.97
CA ASP A 47 -50.98 19.79 20.80
C ASP A 47 -49.93 20.61 20.03
N MET A 48 -48.64 20.36 20.30
CA MET A 48 -47.55 20.98 19.54
C MET A 48 -47.51 20.50 18.09
N PHE A 49 -47.79 19.22 17.83
CA PHE A 49 -47.84 18.65 16.49
C PHE A 49 -48.96 19.23 15.64
N ALA A 50 -50.16 19.37 16.22
CA ALA A 50 -51.26 20.03 15.53
C ALA A 50 -50.86 21.44 15.10
N HIS A 51 -50.13 22.15 15.95
CA HIS A 51 -49.63 23.49 15.65
C HIS A 51 -48.51 23.50 14.60
N SER A 52 -47.58 22.54 14.62
CA SER A 52 -46.50 22.43 13.63
C SER A 52 -47.00 22.03 12.25
N VAL A 53 -47.96 21.09 12.17
CA VAL A 53 -48.61 20.72 10.89
C VAL A 53 -49.28 21.94 10.27
N THR A 54 -50.00 22.73 11.07
CA THR A 54 -50.66 23.96 10.57
C THR A 54 -49.66 24.99 10.03
N VAL A 55 -48.49 25.13 10.68
CA VAL A 55 -47.44 26.07 10.26
C VAL A 55 -46.68 25.57 9.01
N LEU A 56 -46.47 24.26 8.90
CA LEU A 56 -45.70 23.64 7.80
C LEU A 56 -46.55 23.44 6.54
N ASP A 57 -47.85 23.23 6.70
CA ASP A 57 -48.84 23.26 5.60
C ASP A 57 -48.88 24.67 4.96
N HIS A 58 -48.79 25.72 5.78
CA HIS A 58 -48.59 27.11 5.31
C HIS A 58 -47.26 27.34 4.57
N ALA A 59 -46.23 26.52 4.83
CA ALA A 59 -44.95 26.56 4.15
C ALA A 59 -44.89 25.65 2.90
N GLY A 60 -46.00 24.98 2.55
CA GLY A 60 -46.11 24.11 1.38
C GLY A 60 -45.44 22.73 1.55
N VAL A 61 -45.20 22.29 2.79
CA VAL A 61 -44.61 20.98 3.09
C VAL A 61 -45.72 20.06 3.63
N GLU A 62 -46.18 19.11 2.80
CA GLU A 62 -47.11 18.04 3.24
C GLU A 62 -46.37 17.13 4.22
N LEU A 63 -46.60 17.33 5.51
CA LEU A 63 -46.10 16.46 6.57
C LEU A 63 -47.26 15.67 7.17
N ASP A 64 -47.17 14.35 7.08
CA ASP A 64 -48.06 13.45 7.79
C ASP A 64 -47.85 13.61 9.31
N GLY A 65 -48.86 14.12 10.01
CA GLY A 65 -48.84 14.34 11.45
C GLY A 65 -48.64 13.05 12.26
N GLU A 66 -49.06 11.90 11.71
CA GLU A 66 -48.85 10.59 12.34
C GLU A 66 -47.38 10.15 12.20
N ALA A 67 -46.77 10.34 11.03
CA ALA A 67 -45.35 10.10 10.80
C ALA A 67 -44.45 11.00 11.68
N LEU A 68 -44.81 12.27 11.83
CA LEU A 68 -44.14 13.23 12.72
C LEU A 68 -44.23 12.79 14.19
N SER A 69 -45.42 12.37 14.64
CA SER A 69 -45.64 11.84 15.99
C SER A 69 -44.81 10.59 16.26
N ALA A 70 -44.79 9.65 15.32
CA ALA A 70 -43.96 8.46 15.39
C ALA A 70 -42.46 8.79 15.42
N LEU A 71 -42.03 9.84 14.72
CA LEU A 71 -40.65 10.33 14.75
C LEU A 71 -40.25 10.90 16.12
N LEU A 72 -41.05 11.78 16.74
CA LEU A 72 -40.72 12.26 18.10
C LEU A 72 -40.70 11.13 19.11
N ILE A 73 -41.67 10.21 19.05
CA ILE A 73 -41.67 9.04 19.95
C ILE A 73 -40.39 8.21 19.74
N LYS A 74 -39.96 7.98 18.50
CA LYS A 74 -38.69 7.30 18.21
C LYS A 74 -37.48 8.09 18.72
N LEU A 75 -37.45 9.41 18.60
CA LEU A 75 -36.37 10.25 19.11
C LEU A 75 -36.26 10.17 20.64
N ILE A 76 -37.38 10.32 21.35
CA ILE A 76 -37.41 10.27 22.82
C ILE A 76 -37.07 8.87 23.32
N ARG A 77 -37.65 7.83 22.70
CA ARG A 77 -37.37 6.44 23.06
C ARG A 77 -35.91 6.06 22.85
N ASN A 78 -35.23 6.67 21.86
CA ASN A 78 -33.82 6.44 21.56
C ASN A 78 -32.91 7.58 22.01
N ILE A 79 -33.35 8.42 22.96
CA ILE A 79 -32.58 9.58 23.40
C ILE A 79 -31.22 9.18 23.99
N GLY A 80 -31.14 8.01 24.63
CA GLY A 80 -29.87 7.45 25.11
C GLY A 80 -28.89 7.13 23.98
N THR A 81 -29.38 6.61 22.85
CA THR A 81 -28.55 6.34 21.66
C THR A 81 -28.12 7.65 20.98
N PHE A 82 -28.99 8.66 20.96
CA PHE A 82 -28.63 9.99 20.46
C PHE A 82 -27.56 10.66 21.33
N ASN A 83 -27.67 10.56 22.65
CA ASN A 83 -26.64 11.08 23.56
C ASN A 83 -25.30 10.40 23.31
N GLN A 84 -25.27 9.06 23.22
CA GLN A 84 -24.04 8.34 22.87
C GLN A 84 -23.46 8.76 21.52
N MET A 85 -24.31 9.03 20.53
CA MET A 85 -23.86 9.56 19.23
C MET A 85 -23.25 10.95 19.38
N MET A 86 -23.86 11.85 20.16
CA MET A 86 -23.31 13.18 20.43
C MET A 86 -21.97 13.09 21.17
N ASP A 87 -21.85 12.25 22.19
CA ASP A 87 -20.59 12.02 22.92
C ASP A 87 -19.49 11.47 21.99
N THR A 88 -19.88 10.62 21.04
CA THR A 88 -18.97 10.09 20.01
C THR A 88 -18.54 11.18 19.04
N LEU A 89 -19.47 12.06 18.62
CA LEU A 89 -19.16 13.19 17.75
C LEU A 89 -18.25 14.20 18.44
N GLU A 90 -18.45 14.43 19.74
CA GLU A 90 -17.55 15.24 20.57
C GLU A 90 -16.16 14.60 20.63
N SER A 91 -16.08 13.30 20.92
CA SER A 91 -14.82 12.55 20.93
C SER A 91 -14.09 12.57 19.59
N VAL A 92 -14.80 12.44 18.46
CA VAL A 92 -14.24 12.56 17.11
C VAL A 92 -13.74 13.98 16.87
N THR A 93 -14.51 14.98 17.30
CA THR A 93 -14.14 16.39 17.15
C THR A 93 -12.89 16.71 17.97
N ASP A 94 -12.78 16.20 19.19
CA ASP A 94 -11.62 16.37 20.05
C ASP A 94 -10.41 15.63 19.52
N PHE A 95 -10.57 14.39 19.05
CA PHE A 95 -9.53 13.69 18.31
C PHE A 95 -9.05 14.49 17.09
N MET A 96 -9.95 15.09 16.31
CA MET A 96 -9.58 15.90 15.15
C MET A 96 -8.84 17.18 15.55
N LYS A 97 -9.23 17.83 16.66
CA LYS A 97 -8.48 18.98 17.21
C LYS A 97 -7.08 18.57 17.64
N ASP A 98 -6.93 17.43 18.29
CA ASP A 98 -5.65 16.92 18.80
C ASP A 98 -4.75 16.38 17.68
N ALA A 99 -5.34 15.76 16.66
CA ALA A 99 -4.62 15.23 15.51
C ALA A 99 -4.26 16.31 14.48
N SER A 100 -5.01 17.41 14.40
CA SER A 100 -4.79 18.50 13.44
C SER A 100 -3.35 19.05 13.45
N PRO A 101 -2.73 19.37 14.61
CA PRO A 101 -1.33 19.78 14.67
C PRO A 101 -0.35 18.74 14.11
N ILE A 102 -0.57 17.45 14.43
CA ILE A 102 0.27 16.34 13.96
C ILE A 102 0.13 16.17 12.45
N ILE A 103 -1.11 16.18 11.93
CA ILE A 103 -1.39 16.07 10.50
C ILE A 103 -0.76 17.23 9.74
N ASN A 104 -0.82 18.45 10.27
CA ASN A 104 -0.22 19.61 9.63
C ASN A 104 1.31 19.51 9.59
N GLN A 105 1.97 19.11 10.68
CA GLN A 105 3.44 18.96 10.71
C GLN A 105 3.91 17.79 9.84
N VAL A 106 3.33 16.60 10.04
CA VAL A 106 3.68 15.40 9.26
C VAL A 106 3.34 15.59 7.79
N GLY A 107 2.23 16.27 7.48
CA GLY A 107 1.82 16.60 6.13
C GLY A 107 2.82 17.52 5.43
N LEU A 108 3.24 18.60 6.09
CA LEU A 108 4.23 19.52 5.54
C LEU A 108 5.59 18.84 5.33
N ASP A 109 6.05 18.04 6.29
CA ASP A 109 7.31 17.29 6.18
C ASP A 109 7.25 16.23 5.07
N THR A 110 6.09 15.57 4.92
CA THR A 110 5.87 14.58 3.86
C THR A 110 5.83 15.25 2.49
N ILE A 111 5.14 16.39 2.36
CA ILE A 111 5.13 17.17 1.12
C ILE A 111 6.55 17.64 0.78
N ALA A 112 7.29 18.19 1.75
CA ALA A 112 8.66 18.62 1.53
C ALA A 112 9.57 17.47 1.07
N LYS A 113 9.46 16.29 1.71
CA LYS A 113 10.20 15.09 1.29
C LYS A 113 9.78 14.56 -0.07
N LEU A 114 8.49 14.58 -0.39
CA LEU A 114 7.99 14.16 -1.69
C LEU A 114 8.46 15.11 -2.79
N SER A 115 8.44 16.43 -2.55
CA SER A 115 9.03 17.42 -3.45
C SER A 115 10.53 17.22 -3.61
N GLU A 116 11.27 16.91 -2.55
CA GLU A 116 12.70 16.59 -2.63
C GLU A 116 12.95 15.30 -3.45
N PHE A 117 12.09 14.29 -3.29
CA PHE A 117 12.14 13.06 -4.09
C PHE A 117 11.82 13.33 -5.57
N GLU A 118 10.86 14.20 -5.85
CA GLU A 118 10.51 14.64 -7.20
C GLU A 118 11.66 15.43 -7.84
N GLU A 119 12.25 16.41 -7.13
CA GLU A 119 13.39 17.21 -7.62
C GLU A 119 14.61 16.33 -7.92
N LYS A 120 14.85 15.32 -7.07
CA LYS A 120 15.92 14.33 -7.30
C LYS A 120 15.57 13.29 -8.38
N GLY A 121 14.37 13.33 -8.95
CA GLY A 121 13.94 12.45 -10.04
C GLY A 121 13.60 11.02 -9.62
N TYR A 122 13.41 10.74 -8.32
CA TYR A 122 13.06 9.40 -7.84
C TYR A 122 11.69 8.94 -8.36
N LEU A 123 10.73 9.87 -8.46
CA LEU A 123 9.41 9.56 -9.00
C LEU A 123 9.48 9.17 -10.48
N ASP A 124 10.29 9.88 -11.27
CA ASP A 124 10.45 9.58 -12.69
C ASP A 124 11.23 8.30 -12.90
N PHE A 125 12.29 8.06 -12.11
CA PHE A 125 12.98 6.77 -12.09
C PHE A 125 12.02 5.61 -11.76
N PHE A 126 11.14 5.78 -10.76
CA PHE A 126 10.16 4.76 -10.40
C PHE A 126 9.10 4.54 -11.48
N LYS A 127 8.61 5.60 -12.13
CA LYS A 127 7.72 5.49 -13.30
C LYS A 127 8.39 4.70 -14.43
N GLU A 128 9.66 4.97 -14.71
CA GLU A 128 10.42 4.23 -15.72
C GLU A 128 10.61 2.77 -15.32
N LEU A 129 10.86 2.46 -14.04
CA LEU A 129 10.91 1.08 -13.57
C LEU A 129 9.58 0.33 -13.78
N ILE A 130 8.44 0.99 -13.55
CA ILE A 130 7.12 0.42 -13.84
C ILE A 130 6.97 0.19 -15.35
N SER A 131 7.33 1.17 -16.18
CA SER A 131 7.28 1.06 -17.64
C SER A 131 8.14 -0.09 -18.17
N ILE A 132 9.37 -0.24 -17.65
CA ILE A 132 10.25 -1.36 -17.95
C ILE A 132 9.59 -2.68 -17.52
N SER A 133 9.01 -2.73 -16.32
CA SER A 133 8.33 -3.92 -15.80
C SER A 133 7.14 -4.32 -16.66
N ASP A 134 6.35 -3.35 -17.14
CA ASP A 134 5.19 -3.59 -18.00
C ASP A 134 5.62 -4.08 -19.40
N ASN A 135 6.66 -3.49 -19.98
CA ASN A 135 7.27 -3.97 -21.21
C ASN A 135 7.82 -5.39 -21.08
N ILE A 136 8.39 -5.72 -19.92
CA ILE A 136 8.87 -7.08 -19.63
C ILE A 136 7.67 -8.04 -19.53
N VAL A 137 6.65 -7.72 -18.74
CA VAL A 137 5.48 -8.61 -18.54
C VAL A 137 4.67 -8.82 -19.82
N THR A 138 4.65 -7.84 -20.73
CA THR A 138 3.96 -7.96 -22.03
C THR A 138 4.71 -8.83 -23.04
N HIS A 139 6.05 -8.86 -22.99
CA HIS A 139 6.87 -9.61 -23.95
C HIS A 139 7.40 -10.94 -23.43
N PHE A 140 7.50 -11.09 -22.11
CA PHE A 140 8.04 -12.25 -21.44
C PHE A 140 6.96 -12.91 -20.61
N SER A 141 6.84 -14.23 -20.72
CA SER A 141 5.94 -14.98 -19.85
C SER A 141 6.42 -14.93 -18.40
N PRO A 142 5.54 -15.18 -17.41
CA PRO A 142 5.97 -15.27 -16.01
C PRO A 142 7.08 -16.29 -15.76
N LYS A 143 7.19 -17.32 -16.63
CA LYS A 143 8.29 -18.29 -16.60
C LYS A 143 9.60 -17.64 -17.04
N ASP A 144 9.59 -16.89 -18.13
CA ASP A 144 10.79 -16.22 -18.66
C ASP A 144 11.34 -15.19 -17.66
N VAL A 145 10.46 -14.47 -16.96
CA VAL A 145 10.86 -13.52 -15.89
C VAL A 145 11.52 -14.27 -14.71
N ARG A 146 11.05 -15.48 -14.41
CA ARG A 146 11.61 -16.30 -13.33
C ARG A 146 12.97 -16.86 -13.69
N ASP A 147 13.09 -17.38 -14.92
CA ASP A 147 14.37 -17.84 -15.46
C ASP A 147 15.37 -16.67 -15.53
N LEU A 148 14.91 -15.45 -15.85
CA LEU A 148 15.74 -14.24 -15.78
C LEU A 148 16.17 -13.91 -14.35
N ALA A 149 15.25 -13.91 -13.39
CA ALA A 149 15.56 -13.62 -11.98
C ALA A 149 16.59 -14.60 -11.40
N ASP A 150 16.50 -15.88 -11.76
CA ASP A 150 17.43 -16.91 -11.31
C ASP A 150 18.83 -16.76 -11.95
N ASN A 151 18.91 -16.18 -13.16
CA ASN A 151 20.16 -16.02 -13.90
C ASN A 151 20.70 -14.57 -13.95
N ILE A 152 20.02 -13.61 -13.30
CA ILE A 152 20.37 -12.18 -13.40
C ILE A 152 21.80 -11.89 -12.94
N VAL A 153 22.27 -12.59 -11.89
CA VAL A 153 23.65 -12.45 -11.38
C VAL A 153 24.66 -12.88 -12.45
N SER A 154 24.44 -14.03 -13.10
CA SER A 154 25.33 -14.54 -14.16
C SER A 154 25.35 -13.63 -15.38
N ILE A 155 24.20 -13.07 -15.76
CA ILE A 155 24.11 -12.09 -16.85
C ILE A 155 24.90 -10.82 -16.48
N LEU A 156 24.71 -10.28 -15.27
CA LEU A 156 25.42 -9.09 -14.81
C LEU A 156 26.93 -9.32 -14.69
N GLU A 157 27.36 -10.50 -14.25
CA GLU A 157 28.77 -10.90 -14.25
C GLU A 157 29.35 -11.00 -15.66
N THR A 158 28.59 -11.58 -16.60
CA THR A 158 28.99 -11.66 -18.01
C THR A 158 29.15 -10.27 -18.61
N VAL A 159 28.17 -9.38 -18.41
CA VAL A 159 28.25 -7.98 -18.85
C VAL A 159 29.45 -7.30 -18.21
N LYS A 160 29.64 -7.45 -16.89
CA LYS A 160 30.80 -6.90 -16.17
C LYS A 160 32.12 -7.39 -16.77
N ASN A 161 32.24 -8.68 -17.08
CA ASN A 161 33.42 -9.30 -17.69
C ASN A 161 33.67 -8.79 -19.11
N LEU A 162 32.60 -8.61 -19.91
CA LEU A 162 32.69 -8.03 -21.26
C LEU A 162 33.09 -6.56 -21.24
N THR A 163 32.63 -5.81 -20.24
CA THR A 163 32.97 -4.38 -20.06
C THR A 163 34.35 -4.13 -19.46
N GLN A 164 35.13 -5.17 -19.12
CA GLN A 164 36.51 -4.98 -18.65
C GLN A 164 37.36 -4.31 -19.73
N PRO A 165 38.32 -3.42 -19.35
CA PRO A 165 39.10 -2.64 -20.31
C PRO A 165 39.77 -3.48 -21.41
N ASP A 166 40.33 -4.63 -21.05
CA ASP A 166 41.02 -5.52 -21.99
C ASP A 166 40.05 -6.13 -23.03
N MET A 167 38.85 -6.53 -22.59
CA MET A 167 37.83 -7.12 -23.45
C MET A 167 37.15 -6.07 -24.34
N MET A 168 36.82 -4.90 -23.78
CA MET A 168 36.32 -3.76 -24.55
C MET A 168 37.32 -3.31 -25.61
N GLY A 169 38.61 -3.29 -25.28
CA GLY A 169 39.69 -3.00 -26.22
C GLY A 169 39.72 -4.02 -27.37
N ALA A 170 39.65 -5.32 -27.05
CA ALA A 170 39.61 -6.38 -28.06
C ALA A 170 38.37 -6.28 -28.98
N ILE A 171 37.18 -6.02 -28.41
CA ILE A 171 35.94 -5.84 -29.17
C ILE A 171 36.03 -4.62 -30.10
N ASN A 172 36.50 -3.47 -29.60
CA ASN A 172 36.65 -2.26 -30.40
C ASN A 172 37.66 -2.44 -31.54
N ASN A 173 38.77 -3.13 -31.28
CA ASN A 173 39.75 -3.46 -32.31
C ASN A 173 39.17 -4.40 -33.36
N ALA A 174 38.44 -5.44 -32.95
CA ALA A 174 37.77 -6.35 -33.88
C ALA A 174 36.72 -5.64 -34.74
N LEU A 175 35.91 -4.76 -34.16
CA LEU A 175 34.94 -3.94 -34.89
C LEU A 175 35.61 -2.99 -35.89
N THR A 176 36.75 -2.42 -35.52
CA THR A 176 37.54 -1.54 -36.40
C THR A 176 38.09 -2.32 -37.60
N VAL A 177 38.66 -3.50 -37.35
CA VAL A 177 39.17 -4.40 -38.41
C VAL A 177 38.03 -4.90 -39.32
N PHE A 178 36.86 -5.21 -38.75
CA PHE A 178 35.70 -5.64 -39.53
C PHE A 178 35.20 -4.52 -40.45
N LYS A 179 35.09 -3.29 -39.94
CA LYS A 179 34.68 -2.12 -40.74
C LYS A 179 35.69 -1.72 -41.81
N SER A 180 36.98 -1.98 -41.59
CA SER A 180 38.04 -1.66 -42.56
C SER A 180 38.30 -2.74 -43.60
N MET A 181 37.66 -3.91 -43.46
CA MET A 181 37.73 -4.98 -44.43
C MET A 181 36.77 -4.69 -45.60
N ASP A 182 37.28 -4.70 -46.83
CA ASP A 182 36.42 -4.70 -48.02
C ASP A 182 35.73 -6.06 -48.11
N THR A 183 34.46 -6.09 -47.71
CA THR A 183 33.62 -7.31 -47.68
C THR A 183 33.05 -7.66 -49.04
N GLU A 184 33.14 -6.76 -50.02
CA GLU A 184 32.63 -6.97 -51.38
C GLU A 184 33.72 -7.54 -52.29
N ASN A 185 34.99 -7.16 -52.09
CA ASN A 185 36.12 -7.60 -52.92
C ASN A 185 37.15 -8.41 -52.12
N ILE A 186 36.76 -9.61 -51.68
CA ILE A 186 37.70 -10.54 -51.02
C ILE A 186 38.66 -11.12 -52.07
N PRO A 187 39.99 -10.93 -51.93
CA PRO A 187 40.95 -11.41 -52.91
C PRO A 187 40.99 -12.93 -52.96
N GLU A 188 40.95 -13.51 -54.16
CA GLU A 188 41.09 -14.95 -54.35
C GLU A 188 42.51 -15.44 -53.97
N TYR A 189 42.57 -16.57 -53.26
CA TYR A 189 43.81 -17.23 -52.87
C TYR A 189 43.95 -18.56 -53.63
N SER A 190 45.02 -18.72 -54.40
CA SER A 190 45.41 -20.03 -54.93
C SER A 190 46.02 -20.90 -53.83
N MET A 191 45.96 -22.23 -53.98
CA MET A 191 46.52 -23.19 -53.02
C MET A 191 47.99 -22.91 -52.67
N TRP A 192 48.79 -22.52 -53.66
CA TRP A 192 50.20 -22.15 -53.45
C TRP A 192 50.36 -20.82 -52.71
N LYS A 193 49.56 -19.81 -53.07
CA LYS A 193 49.57 -18.50 -52.40
C LYS A 193 49.15 -18.64 -50.94
N ALA A 194 48.11 -19.44 -50.65
CA ALA A 194 47.67 -19.75 -49.30
C ALA A 194 48.78 -20.42 -48.48
N PHE A 195 49.46 -21.43 -49.05
CA PHE A 195 50.58 -22.10 -48.39
C PHE A 195 51.74 -21.13 -48.08
N ARG A 196 52.11 -20.26 -49.04
CA ARG A 196 53.15 -19.25 -48.84
C ARG A 196 52.73 -18.21 -47.78
N THR A 197 51.47 -17.78 -47.78
CA THR A 197 50.93 -16.85 -46.79
C THR A 197 50.93 -17.46 -45.38
N MET A 198 50.62 -18.75 -45.24
CA MET A 198 50.74 -19.45 -43.94
C MET A 198 52.16 -19.45 -43.38
N GLN A 199 53.17 -19.34 -44.24
CA GLN A 199 54.56 -19.33 -43.81
C GLN A 199 55.07 -17.96 -43.33
N THR A 200 54.29 -16.87 -43.51
CA THR A 200 54.72 -15.55 -43.07
C THR A 200 54.84 -15.47 -41.55
N PRO A 201 55.73 -14.61 -41.00
CA PRO A 201 55.91 -14.47 -39.55
C PRO A 201 54.62 -14.07 -38.83
N GLU A 202 53.79 -13.23 -39.45
CA GLU A 202 52.49 -12.79 -38.92
C GLU A 202 51.51 -13.97 -38.80
N MET A 203 51.32 -14.73 -39.89
CA MET A 203 50.37 -15.85 -39.89
C MET A 203 50.81 -16.97 -38.95
N LYS A 204 52.12 -17.26 -38.85
CA LYS A 204 52.65 -18.21 -37.87
C LYS A 204 52.37 -17.77 -36.43
N LYS A 205 52.49 -16.48 -36.11
CA LYS A 205 52.14 -15.95 -34.78
C LYS A 205 50.64 -16.09 -34.51
N SER A 206 49.78 -15.78 -35.47
CA SER A 206 48.32 -15.93 -35.33
C SER A 206 47.90 -17.39 -35.15
N ILE A 207 48.48 -18.32 -35.92
CA ILE A 207 48.26 -19.77 -35.76
C ILE A 207 48.75 -20.23 -34.38
N GLY A 208 49.93 -19.77 -33.94
CA GLY A 208 50.46 -20.09 -32.60
C GLY A 208 49.57 -19.58 -31.47
N PHE A 209 49.01 -18.38 -31.61
CA PHE A 209 48.02 -17.83 -30.69
C PHE A 209 46.76 -18.70 -30.65
N MET A 210 46.19 -19.04 -31.81
CA MET A 210 45.00 -19.91 -31.88
C MET A 210 45.24 -21.27 -31.23
N ILE A 211 46.39 -21.91 -31.50
CA ILE A 211 46.77 -23.18 -30.87
C ILE A 211 46.86 -23.05 -29.35
N THR A 212 47.49 -21.99 -28.86
CA THR A 212 47.66 -21.75 -27.42
C THR A 212 46.32 -21.48 -26.75
N PHE A 213 45.46 -20.68 -27.39
CA PHE A 213 44.11 -20.39 -26.93
C PHE A 213 43.25 -21.65 -26.82
N LEU A 214 43.22 -22.48 -27.87
CA LEU A 214 42.47 -23.74 -27.88
C LEU A 214 42.95 -24.71 -26.80
N LYS A 215 44.27 -24.81 -26.56
CA LYS A 215 44.83 -25.63 -25.48
C LYS A 215 44.34 -25.19 -24.10
N ASN A 216 44.16 -23.89 -23.89
CA ASN A 216 43.70 -23.34 -22.61
C ASN A 216 42.18 -23.38 -22.42
N LEU A 217 41.40 -23.54 -23.49
CA LEU A 217 39.94 -23.73 -23.43
C LEU A 217 39.53 -25.17 -23.04
N THR A 218 40.43 -26.15 -23.16
CA THR A 218 40.12 -27.57 -22.93
C THR A 218 40.49 -28.03 -21.52
N ILE A 219 40.61 -27.09 -20.58
CA ILE A 219 40.82 -27.32 -19.14
C ILE A 219 39.48 -27.16 -18.42
#